data_AF-A0AAE1YDX8-F1
#
_entry.id   AF-A0AAE1YDX8-F1
#
_cell.length_a   1.000
_cell.length_b   1.000
_cell.length_c   1.000
_cell.angle_alpha   90.00
_cell.angle_beta   90.00
_cell.angle_gamma   90.00
#
_symmetry.space_group_name_H-M   'P 1'
#
loop_
_entity.id
_entity.type
_entity.pdbx_description
1 polymer ?
#
loop_
_entity_poly.entity_id
_entity_poly.type
_entity_poly.pdbx_seq_one_letter_code
_entity_poly.pdbx_strand_id
1 'polypeptide(L)'
;MGFCFLASVALNIFLVGNYVYVGDQVKKQKLSSNWAEEAAAEAEAVALISCSGHGKAYLDGLTVDGKPVCECNTCYGGPDCSLFSPDSAVDALGKYFIFGGGATQLLTAAVYALTMNLSSPAKVVAAAPTYPLYKAQIDFFQNMHFEYDGDALLLKNSSDTTANVIEFVTSPNNPDGNLREVVSQGPLVRAIYDHVYYWPHFTAIPAPANEDVMIFTISKFTGHAGSRLG
;
A
#
# COMPACT_ATOMS: atom_id res chain seq x y z
N MET A 1 -65.45 26.03 -18.29
CA MET A 1 -64.13 26.27 -17.65
C MET A 1 -63.87 25.45 -16.38
N GLY A 2 -64.83 24.68 -15.83
CA GLY A 2 -64.63 23.95 -14.55
C GLY A 2 -63.99 22.56 -14.63
N PHE A 3 -64.17 21.82 -15.74
CA PHE A 3 -63.75 20.41 -15.80
C PHE A 3 -62.22 20.24 -15.82
N CYS A 4 -61.48 21.11 -16.52
CA CYS A 4 -60.03 21.01 -16.59
C CYS A 4 -59.34 21.33 -15.26
N PHE A 5 -59.92 22.22 -14.45
CA PHE A 5 -59.33 22.58 -13.16
C PHE A 5 -59.46 21.43 -12.14
N LEU A 6 -60.63 20.76 -12.10
CA LEU A 6 -60.84 19.59 -11.24
C LEU A 6 -59.94 18.41 -11.65
N ALA A 7 -59.76 18.19 -12.96
CA ALA A 7 -58.86 17.16 -13.44
C ALA A 7 -57.40 17.43 -13.05
N SER A 8 -56.94 18.68 -13.13
CA SER A 8 -55.58 19.05 -12.74
C SER A 8 -55.32 18.91 -11.23
N VAL A 9 -56.28 19.31 -10.40
CA VAL A 9 -56.17 19.15 -8.93
C VAL A 9 -56.17 17.67 -8.56
N ALA A 10 -57.04 16.85 -9.15
CA ALA A 10 -57.09 15.42 -8.87
C ALA A 10 -55.80 14.71 -9.28
N LEU A 11 -55.21 15.06 -10.43
CA LEU A 11 -53.97 14.45 -10.88
C LEU A 11 -52.79 14.82 -9.97
N ASN A 12 -52.70 16.09 -9.54
CA ASN A 12 -51.64 16.51 -8.62
C ASN A 12 -51.78 15.84 -7.24
N ILE A 13 -53.00 15.71 -6.71
CA ILE A 13 -53.23 14.99 -5.44
C ILE A 13 -52.83 13.51 -5.59
N PHE A 14 -53.20 12.88 -6.70
CA PHE A 14 -52.83 11.49 -6.98
C PHE A 14 -51.31 11.30 -7.09
N LEU A 15 -50.62 12.22 -7.77
CA LEU A 15 -49.17 12.16 -7.94
C LEU A 15 -48.44 12.40 -6.62
N VAL A 16 -48.85 13.38 -5.81
CA VAL A 16 -48.25 13.62 -4.48
C VAL A 16 -48.54 12.47 -3.52
N GLY A 17 -49.78 11.95 -3.54
CA GLY A 17 -50.16 10.79 -2.74
C GLY A 17 -49.30 9.58 -3.07
N ASN A 18 -49.12 9.27 -4.35
CA ASN A 18 -48.24 8.18 -4.76
C ASN A 18 -46.78 8.46 -4.44
N TYR A 19 -46.28 9.68 -4.62
CA TYR A 19 -44.88 9.98 -4.32
C TYR A 19 -44.55 9.82 -2.82
N VAL A 20 -45.42 10.31 -1.94
CA VAL A 20 -45.25 10.16 -0.49
C VAL A 20 -45.43 8.70 -0.06
N TYR A 21 -46.45 8.01 -0.58
CA TYR A 21 -46.74 6.63 -0.20
C TYR A 21 -45.65 5.66 -0.70
N VAL A 22 -45.19 5.84 -1.94
CA VAL A 22 -44.10 5.04 -2.51
C VAL A 22 -42.77 5.34 -1.80
N GLY A 23 -42.50 6.59 -1.43
CA GLY A 23 -41.30 6.95 -0.66
C GLY A 23 -41.21 6.24 0.71
N ASP A 24 -42.33 6.09 1.40
CA ASP A 24 -42.39 5.42 2.71
C ASP A 24 -42.25 3.89 2.59
N GLN A 25 -42.79 3.30 1.51
CA GLN A 25 -42.59 1.88 1.17
C GLN A 25 -41.13 1.58 0.82
N VAL A 26 -40.47 2.44 0.04
CA VAL A 26 -39.05 2.28 -0.33
C VAL A 26 -38.14 2.38 0.91
N LYS A 27 -38.44 3.27 1.87
CA LYS A 27 -37.70 3.32 3.14
C LYS A 27 -37.90 2.09 4.01
N LYS A 28 -39.13 1.57 4.12
CA LYS A 28 -39.41 0.33 4.85
C LYS A 28 -38.75 -0.89 4.20
N GLN A 29 -38.68 -0.94 2.87
CA GLN A 29 -38.02 -2.02 2.15
C GLN A 29 -36.49 -1.99 2.32
N LYS A 30 -35.89 -0.79 2.45
CA LYS A 30 -34.44 -0.65 2.72
C LYS A 30 -34.05 -1.05 4.14
N LEU A 31 -34.97 -0.99 5.12
CA LEU A 31 -34.75 -1.40 6.51
C LEU A 31 -35.08 -2.89 6.77
N SER A 32 -35.78 -3.56 5.84
CA SER A 32 -36.30 -4.94 5.99
C SER A 32 -35.54 -5.97 5.14
N SER A 33 -34.29 -5.68 4.77
CA SER A 33 -33.52 -6.54 3.88
C SER A 33 -32.74 -7.60 4.66
N ASN A 34 -33.45 -8.66 5.09
CA ASN A 34 -32.95 -9.74 5.97
C ASN A 34 -31.64 -10.42 5.51
N TRP A 35 -31.34 -10.45 4.21
CA TRP A 35 -30.11 -11.09 3.70
C TRP A 35 -28.83 -10.38 4.12
N ALA A 36 -28.86 -9.05 4.24
CA ALA A 36 -27.68 -8.27 4.61
C ALA A 36 -27.41 -8.37 6.11
N GLU A 37 -28.47 -8.50 6.91
CA GLU A 37 -28.38 -8.77 8.35
C GLU A 37 -27.84 -10.17 8.61
N GLU A 38 -28.28 -11.17 7.84
CA GLU A 38 -27.76 -12.54 7.93
C GLU A 38 -26.27 -12.61 7.55
N ALA A 39 -25.89 -12.00 6.42
CA ALA A 39 -24.49 -11.90 6.02
C ALA A 39 -23.62 -11.12 7.03
N ALA A 40 -24.17 -10.05 7.63
CA ALA A 40 -23.48 -9.29 8.67
C ALA A 40 -23.32 -10.12 9.96
N ALA A 41 -24.36 -10.86 10.38
CA ALA A 41 -24.31 -11.72 11.56
C ALA A 41 -23.30 -12.87 11.40
N GLU A 42 -23.21 -13.48 10.22
CA GLU A 42 -22.17 -14.47 9.92
C GLU A 42 -20.77 -13.84 9.97
N ALA A 43 -20.58 -12.67 9.36
CA ALA A 43 -19.30 -11.96 9.40
C ALA A 43 -18.86 -11.60 10.82
N GLU A 44 -19.79 -11.14 11.65
CA GLU A 44 -19.55 -10.83 13.06
C GLU A 44 -19.22 -12.10 13.86
N ALA A 45 -19.94 -13.20 13.64
CA ALA A 45 -19.68 -14.46 14.32
C ALA A 45 -18.27 -14.99 14.03
N VAL A 46 -17.81 -14.89 12.78
CA VAL A 46 -16.45 -15.28 12.40
C VAL A 46 -15.40 -14.31 12.94
N ALA A 47 -15.68 -13.01 12.93
CA ALA A 47 -14.78 -12.00 13.52
C ALA A 47 -14.61 -12.14 15.04
N LEU A 48 -15.58 -12.76 15.74
CA LEU A 48 -15.54 -13.04 17.18
C LEU A 48 -14.77 -14.31 17.54
N ILE A 49 -14.32 -15.10 16.57
CA ILE A 49 -13.50 -16.28 16.85
C ILE A 49 -12.16 -15.83 17.44
N SER A 50 -11.86 -16.34 18.63
CA SER A 50 -10.63 -15.99 19.35
C SER A 50 -9.46 -16.75 18.74
N CYS A 51 -8.59 -16.01 18.05
CA CYS A 51 -7.31 -16.50 17.53
C CYS A 51 -6.14 -15.98 18.37
N SER A 52 -6.33 -15.88 19.69
CA SER A 52 -5.34 -15.47 20.70
C SER A 52 -4.64 -14.12 20.44
N GLY A 53 -5.19 -13.27 19.56
CA GLY A 53 -4.56 -12.04 19.10
C GLY A 53 -3.41 -12.23 18.10
N HIS A 54 -3.13 -13.47 17.70
CA HIS A 54 -2.02 -13.85 16.82
C HIS A 54 -2.50 -14.54 15.54
N GLY A 55 -3.74 -14.31 15.14
CA GLY A 55 -4.33 -14.82 13.91
C GLY A 55 -5.72 -14.23 13.69
N LYS A 56 -6.36 -14.66 12.60
CA LYS A 56 -7.74 -14.26 12.24
C LYS A 56 -8.47 -15.42 11.59
N ALA A 57 -9.77 -15.50 11.79
CA ALA A 57 -10.64 -16.41 11.04
C ALA A 57 -11.38 -15.63 9.94
N TYR A 58 -11.62 -16.27 8.80
CA TYR A 58 -12.34 -15.69 7.67
C TYR A 58 -13.58 -16.51 7.34
N LEU A 59 -14.59 -15.85 6.77
CA LEU A 59 -15.88 -16.48 6.42
C LEU A 59 -15.70 -17.66 5.47
N ASP A 60 -14.71 -17.57 4.59
CA ASP A 60 -14.30 -18.55 3.59
C ASP A 60 -13.06 -19.36 3.99
N GLY A 61 -12.60 -19.22 5.25
CA GLY A 61 -11.47 -19.95 5.79
C GLY A 61 -11.72 -21.46 5.90
N LEU A 62 -10.64 -22.23 6.05
CA LEU A 62 -10.74 -23.69 6.21
C LEU A 62 -11.61 -24.01 7.43
N THR A 63 -12.65 -24.81 7.25
CA THR A 63 -13.53 -25.22 8.34
C THR A 63 -13.15 -26.60 8.86
N VAL A 64 -13.09 -26.73 10.18
CA VAL A 64 -12.99 -28.01 10.89
C VAL A 64 -14.19 -28.08 11.81
N ASP A 65 -14.97 -29.15 11.71
CA ASP A 65 -16.25 -29.33 12.43
C ASP A 65 -17.26 -28.18 12.20
N GLY A 66 -17.26 -27.59 11.00
CA GLY A 66 -18.18 -26.52 10.62
C GLY A 66 -17.84 -25.14 11.19
N LYS A 67 -16.67 -24.97 11.83
CA LYS A 67 -16.17 -23.67 12.29
C LYS A 67 -14.90 -23.28 11.52
N PRO A 68 -14.75 -22.01 11.11
CA PRO A 68 -13.52 -21.58 10.45
C PRO A 68 -12.36 -21.59 11.44
N VAL A 69 -11.24 -22.16 10.99
CA VAL A 69 -10.00 -22.25 11.74
C VAL A 69 -9.26 -20.91 11.67
N CYS A 70 -8.53 -20.59 12.74
CA CYS A 70 -7.68 -19.42 12.76
C CYS A 70 -6.50 -19.55 11.78
N GLU A 71 -6.36 -18.57 10.90
CA GLU A 71 -5.15 -18.34 10.13
C GLU A 71 -4.18 -17.51 10.97
N CYS A 72 -3.05 -18.12 11.33
CA CYS A 72 -2.10 -17.52 12.27
C CYS A 72 -1.15 -16.55 11.60
N ASN A 73 -0.80 -15.50 12.34
CA ASN A 73 0.29 -14.59 12.03
C ASN A 73 1.61 -15.36 12.01
N THR A 74 2.59 -14.80 11.33
CA THR A 74 3.94 -15.38 11.24
C THR A 74 4.49 -15.65 12.64
N CYS A 75 5.10 -16.82 12.80
CA CYS A 75 5.62 -17.36 14.05
C CYS A 75 4.62 -17.92 15.05
N TYR A 76 3.34 -17.93 14.73
CA TYR A 76 2.31 -18.51 15.58
C TYR A 76 1.63 -19.69 14.89
N GLY A 77 1.23 -20.67 15.69
CA GLY A 77 0.55 -21.88 15.24
C GLY A 77 -0.38 -22.43 16.31
N GLY A 78 -0.92 -23.62 16.06
CA GLY A 78 -1.97 -24.19 16.89
C GLY A 78 -3.37 -23.71 16.47
N PRO A 79 -4.42 -24.31 17.04
CA PRO A 79 -5.81 -24.12 16.58
C PRO A 79 -6.35 -22.70 16.81
N ASP A 80 -5.76 -21.98 17.75
CA ASP A 80 -6.10 -20.61 18.14
C ASP A 80 -4.90 -19.66 18.02
N CYS A 81 -3.84 -20.07 17.31
CA CYS A 81 -2.62 -19.29 17.13
C CYS A 81 -1.87 -18.93 18.41
N SER A 82 -2.07 -19.68 19.51
CA SER A 82 -1.37 -19.44 20.78
C SER A 82 0.06 -19.99 20.81
N LEU A 83 0.43 -20.91 19.91
CA LEU A 83 1.73 -21.58 19.96
C LEU A 83 2.77 -20.77 19.20
N PHE A 84 3.64 -20.09 19.94
CA PHE A 84 4.77 -19.38 19.37
C PHE A 84 5.90 -20.35 19.00
N SER A 85 6.38 -20.27 17.76
CA SER A 85 7.57 -20.98 17.30
C SER A 85 8.78 -20.01 17.32
N PRO A 86 9.85 -20.29 18.08
CA PRO A 86 11.00 -19.40 18.17
C PRO A 86 11.94 -19.49 16.95
N ASP A 87 11.82 -20.53 16.12
CA ASP A 87 12.65 -20.74 14.92
C ASP A 87 12.05 -20.11 13.66
N SER A 88 10.88 -19.49 13.77
CA SER A 88 10.27 -18.74 12.68
C SER A 88 10.72 -17.29 12.71
N ALA A 89 11.13 -16.79 11.55
CA ALA A 89 11.40 -15.37 11.36
C ALA A 89 10.08 -14.61 11.12
N VAL A 90 9.97 -13.37 11.64
CA VAL A 90 9.52 -12.11 10.97
C VAL A 90 8.69 -11.19 11.91
N ASP A 91 9.03 -9.89 12.01
CA ASP A 91 8.10 -8.73 11.87
C ASP A 91 8.82 -7.34 11.77
N ALA A 92 8.26 -6.40 11.01
CA ALA A 92 8.75 -5.05 10.71
C ALA A 92 8.49 -4.02 11.84
N LEU A 93 8.83 -4.38 13.09
CA LEU A 93 8.64 -3.53 14.27
C LEU A 93 9.47 -2.23 14.19
N GLY A 94 8.81 -1.08 14.34
CA GLY A 94 9.46 0.24 14.46
C GLY A 94 9.51 1.09 13.19
N LYS A 95 8.82 0.70 12.11
CA LYS A 95 8.70 1.50 10.88
C LYS A 95 7.39 2.29 10.84
N TYR A 96 7.40 3.44 10.16
CA TYR A 96 6.20 4.24 9.87
C TYR A 96 5.75 3.98 8.43
N PHE A 97 4.44 3.95 8.22
CA PHE A 97 3.83 3.78 6.89
C PHE A 97 3.29 5.11 6.38
N ILE A 98 3.63 5.43 5.14
CA ILE A 98 3.14 6.60 4.41
C ILE A 98 2.58 6.09 3.09
N PHE A 99 1.33 6.45 2.79
CA PHE A 99 0.67 6.09 1.54
C PHE A 99 0.79 7.23 0.53
N GLY A 100 0.99 6.88 -0.74
CA GLY A 100 1.08 7.84 -1.83
C GLY A 100 0.34 7.40 -3.09
N GLY A 101 0.24 8.33 -4.04
CA GLY A 101 -0.24 8.21 -5.41
C GLY A 101 0.62 7.27 -6.29
N GLY A 102 0.94 6.09 -5.78
CA GLY A 102 1.90 5.14 -6.31
C GLY A 102 3.33 5.40 -5.83
N ALA A 103 4.20 4.40 -6.03
CA ALA A 103 5.63 4.50 -5.73
C ALA A 103 6.29 5.73 -6.36
N THR A 104 5.82 6.15 -7.55
CA THR A 104 6.27 7.36 -8.23
C THR A 104 6.20 8.60 -7.35
N GLN A 105 5.11 8.81 -6.60
CA GLN A 105 5.01 9.97 -5.70
C GLN A 105 5.94 9.81 -4.49
N LEU A 106 5.99 8.60 -3.93
CA LEU A 106 6.79 8.30 -2.73
C LEU A 106 8.30 8.45 -2.98
N LEU A 107 8.79 8.08 -4.17
CA LEU A 107 10.20 8.23 -4.54
C LEU A 107 10.66 9.69 -4.45
N THR A 108 9.92 10.63 -5.05
CA THR A 108 10.25 12.06 -4.95
C THR A 108 10.05 12.59 -3.53
N ALA A 109 8.97 12.17 -2.85
CA ALA A 109 8.68 12.61 -1.50
C ALA A 109 9.79 12.19 -0.51
N ALA A 110 10.33 10.99 -0.66
CA ALA A 110 11.45 10.49 0.13
C ALA A 110 12.72 11.32 -0.12
N VAL A 111 13.07 11.62 -1.38
CA VAL A 111 14.21 12.50 -1.69
C VAL A 111 14.03 13.87 -1.06
N TYR A 112 12.85 14.47 -1.19
CA TYR A 112 12.56 15.77 -0.59
C TYR A 112 12.73 15.71 0.94
N ALA A 113 12.11 14.74 1.61
CA ALA A 113 12.20 14.58 3.06
C ALA A 113 13.64 14.40 3.55
N LEU A 114 14.46 13.62 2.83
CA LEU A 114 15.86 13.39 3.17
C LEU A 114 16.74 14.62 2.97
N THR A 115 16.30 15.59 2.17
CA THR A 115 17.07 16.80 1.84
C THR A 115 16.68 18.05 2.61
N MET A 116 15.50 18.10 3.24
CA MET A 116 14.97 19.30 3.91
C MET A 116 15.92 19.93 4.95
N ASN A 117 16.70 19.12 5.66
CA ASN A 117 17.57 19.57 6.75
C ASN A 117 19.07 19.50 6.41
N LEU A 118 19.42 19.38 5.13
CA LEU A 118 20.83 19.33 4.72
C LEU A 118 21.39 20.73 4.51
N SER A 119 22.63 20.94 4.95
CA SER A 119 23.34 22.23 4.80
C SER A 119 23.88 22.45 3.38
N SER A 120 23.93 21.40 2.56
CA SER A 120 24.36 21.43 1.17
C SER A 120 23.44 20.56 0.32
N PRO A 121 23.33 20.82 -1.00
CA PRO A 121 22.50 20.03 -1.90
C PRO A 121 22.91 18.55 -1.90
N ALA A 122 21.94 17.64 -2.01
CA ALA A 122 22.21 16.22 -2.16
C ALA A 122 22.32 15.81 -3.63
N LYS A 123 23.26 14.91 -3.91
CA LYS A 123 23.41 14.24 -5.19
C LYS A 123 22.57 12.98 -5.19
N VAL A 124 21.60 12.91 -6.10
CA VAL A 124 20.72 11.75 -6.24
C VAL A 124 21.26 10.85 -7.34
N VAL A 125 21.52 9.59 -7.01
CA VAL A 125 22.15 8.63 -7.93
C VAL A 125 21.45 7.28 -7.94
N ALA A 126 21.76 6.47 -8.94
CA ALA A 126 21.35 5.08 -9.00
C ALA A 126 22.39 4.26 -9.80
N ALA A 127 22.65 3.02 -9.39
CA ALA A 127 23.60 2.17 -10.10
C ALA A 127 23.07 1.73 -11.48
N ALA A 128 23.81 1.95 -12.56
CA ALA A 128 23.40 1.51 -13.89
C ALA A 128 23.53 -0.02 -14.07
N PRO A 129 22.68 -0.68 -14.88
CA PRO A 129 21.45 -0.15 -15.49
C PRO A 129 20.36 0.07 -14.43
N THR A 130 19.56 1.13 -14.60
CA THR A 130 18.56 1.57 -13.62
C THR A 130 17.27 2.02 -14.30
N TYR A 131 16.22 2.19 -13.50
CA TYR A 131 14.91 2.66 -13.96
C TYR A 131 15.01 4.11 -14.50
N PRO A 132 14.72 4.37 -15.79
CA PRO A 132 14.90 5.71 -16.38
C PRO A 132 14.04 6.80 -15.75
N LEU A 133 12.96 6.44 -15.05
CA LEU A 133 12.09 7.41 -14.38
C LEU A 133 12.81 8.16 -13.27
N TYR A 134 13.83 7.58 -12.61
CA TYR A 134 14.57 8.29 -11.57
C TYR A 134 15.19 9.57 -12.11
N LYS A 135 15.93 9.48 -13.22
CA LYS A 135 16.50 10.67 -13.88
C LYS A 135 15.40 11.65 -14.28
N ALA A 136 14.40 11.17 -15.01
CA ALA A 136 13.33 12.03 -15.54
C ALA A 136 12.57 12.78 -14.42
N GLN A 137 12.34 12.11 -13.30
CA GLN A 137 11.61 12.67 -12.16
C GLN A 137 12.47 13.65 -11.37
N ILE A 138 13.74 13.31 -11.09
CA ILE A 138 14.63 14.19 -10.34
C ILE A 138 14.97 15.43 -11.15
N ASP A 139 15.24 15.30 -12.45
CA ASP A 139 15.44 16.46 -13.33
C ASP A 139 14.22 17.39 -13.34
N PHE A 140 13.01 16.82 -13.34
CA PHE A 140 11.77 17.60 -13.35
C PHE A 140 11.54 18.37 -12.04
N PHE A 141 11.86 17.76 -10.89
CA PHE A 141 11.69 18.36 -9.55
C PHE A 141 12.96 19.00 -8.98
N GLN A 142 14.04 19.07 -9.78
CA GLN A 142 15.34 19.59 -9.37
C GLN A 142 15.19 20.99 -8.78
N ASN A 143 15.89 21.23 -7.67
CA ASN A 143 15.88 22.50 -6.97
C ASN A 143 17.18 22.69 -6.18
N MET A 144 17.24 23.73 -5.36
CA MET A 144 18.45 24.07 -4.57
C MET A 144 18.85 23.01 -3.53
N HIS A 145 18.01 22.02 -3.25
CA HIS A 145 18.26 20.97 -2.25
C HIS A 145 18.78 19.66 -2.85
N PHE A 146 18.56 19.40 -4.13
CA PHE A 146 19.04 18.17 -4.77
C PHE A 146 19.11 18.27 -6.29
N GLU A 147 20.00 17.46 -6.87
CA GLU A 147 20.16 17.27 -8.31
C GLU A 147 20.45 15.80 -8.64
N TYR A 148 20.19 15.38 -9.88
CA TYR A 148 20.53 14.04 -10.35
C TYR A 148 22.00 13.99 -10.79
N ASP A 149 22.80 13.10 -10.18
CA ASP A 149 24.25 12.99 -10.39
C ASP A 149 24.66 11.64 -11.02
N GLY A 150 23.74 11.01 -11.76
CA GLY A 150 24.09 9.88 -12.63
C GLY A 150 24.32 8.55 -11.91
N ASP A 151 25.36 7.84 -12.33
CA ASP A 151 25.63 6.45 -11.95
C ASP A 151 26.38 6.35 -10.61
N ALA A 152 25.76 5.67 -9.65
CA ALA A 152 26.33 5.45 -8.32
C ALA A 152 27.67 4.70 -8.34
N LEU A 153 27.92 3.86 -9.36
CA LEU A 153 29.18 3.13 -9.50
C LEU A 153 30.37 4.06 -9.80
N LEU A 154 30.13 5.21 -10.41
CA LEU A 154 31.18 6.20 -10.67
C LEU A 154 31.55 6.98 -9.40
N LEU A 155 30.57 7.22 -8.52
CA LEU A 155 30.79 7.88 -7.23
C LEU A 155 31.54 7.01 -6.22
N LYS A 156 31.45 5.69 -6.33
CA LYS A 156 32.24 4.76 -5.48
C LYS A 156 33.75 5.04 -5.51
N ASN A 157 34.25 5.57 -6.62
CA ASN A 157 35.67 5.89 -6.80
C ASN A 157 36.01 7.35 -6.41
N SER A 158 35.02 8.15 -6.04
CA SER A 158 35.21 9.52 -5.59
C SER A 158 35.72 9.55 -4.15
N SER A 159 36.73 10.36 -3.88
CA SER A 159 37.28 10.59 -2.54
C SER A 159 36.48 11.61 -1.72
N ASP A 160 35.44 12.23 -2.30
CA ASP A 160 34.64 13.23 -1.61
C ASP A 160 33.64 12.60 -0.64
N THR A 161 34.14 12.33 0.56
CA THR A 161 33.36 11.80 1.69
C THR A 161 32.45 12.84 2.35
N THR A 162 32.47 14.10 1.87
CA THR A 162 31.71 15.22 2.47
C THR A 162 30.43 15.56 1.71
N ALA A 163 30.20 14.94 0.54
CA ALA A 163 28.99 15.15 -0.24
C ALA A 163 27.79 14.39 0.34
N ASN A 164 26.63 15.05 0.39
CA ASN A 164 25.36 14.40 0.68
C ASN A 164 24.94 13.57 -0.55
N VAL A 165 24.71 12.28 -0.38
CA VAL A 165 24.33 11.38 -1.46
C VAL A 165 23.05 10.65 -1.09
N ILE A 166 22.11 10.58 -2.03
CA ILE A 166 20.89 9.76 -1.92
C ILE A 166 20.92 8.75 -3.06
N GLU A 167 20.99 7.47 -2.73
CA GLU A 167 21.01 6.39 -3.71
C GLU A 167 19.62 5.73 -3.82
N PHE A 168 19.06 5.70 -5.02
CA PHE A 168 17.95 4.81 -5.33
C PHE A 168 18.47 3.39 -5.55
N VAL A 169 17.99 2.45 -4.75
CA VAL A 169 18.34 1.03 -4.83
C VAL A 169 17.11 0.24 -5.22
N THR A 170 16.99 -0.14 -6.49
CA THR A 170 15.90 -1.02 -6.96
C THR A 170 16.30 -2.48 -6.73
N SER A 171 15.52 -3.23 -5.96
CA SER A 171 15.85 -4.62 -5.63
C SER A 171 14.57 -5.47 -5.48
N PRO A 172 14.27 -6.41 -6.39
CA PRO A 172 14.93 -6.67 -7.67
C PRO A 172 15.00 -5.45 -8.58
N ASN A 173 16.09 -5.36 -9.32
CA ASN A 173 16.37 -4.22 -10.16
C ASN A 173 15.60 -4.25 -11.50
N ASN A 174 15.32 -3.06 -12.02
CA ASN A 174 14.82 -2.85 -13.37
C ASN A 174 15.97 -2.32 -14.25
N PRO A 175 16.40 -3.03 -15.33
CA PRO A 175 15.66 -4.09 -16.03
C PRO A 175 16.11 -5.53 -15.75
N ASP A 176 17.23 -5.74 -15.06
CA ASP A 176 17.93 -7.04 -15.04
C ASP A 176 17.38 -8.05 -14.02
N GLY A 177 16.48 -7.64 -13.11
CA GLY A 177 15.88 -8.50 -12.09
C GLY A 177 16.82 -8.89 -10.95
N ASN A 178 18.03 -8.33 -10.90
CA ASN A 178 19.02 -8.70 -9.89
C ASN A 178 18.66 -8.08 -8.54
N LEU A 179 18.87 -8.81 -7.44
CA LEU A 179 18.87 -8.22 -6.11
C LEU A 179 20.07 -7.27 -5.97
N ARG A 180 19.83 -6.10 -5.41
CA ARG A 180 20.84 -5.04 -5.25
C ARG A 180 20.86 -4.51 -3.82
N GLU A 181 22.03 -3.99 -3.48
CA GLU A 181 22.33 -3.25 -2.26
C GLU A 181 22.98 -1.92 -2.65
N VAL A 182 23.05 -1.00 -1.69
CA VAL A 182 23.71 0.30 -1.86
C VAL A 182 25.18 0.12 -2.27
N VAL A 183 25.63 0.84 -3.31
CA VAL A 183 27.02 0.77 -3.79
C VAL A 183 27.86 1.99 -3.39
N SER A 184 27.20 3.12 -3.10
CA SER A 184 27.85 4.34 -2.61
C SER A 184 28.37 4.16 -1.20
N GLN A 185 29.51 4.79 -0.88
CA GLN A 185 30.16 4.70 0.42
C GLN A 185 30.31 6.09 1.04
N GLY A 186 30.10 6.18 2.35
CA GLY A 186 30.32 7.40 3.12
C GLY A 186 29.28 7.61 4.22
N PRO A 187 29.60 8.44 5.22
CA PRO A 187 28.71 8.67 6.37
C PRO A 187 27.48 9.52 6.03
N LEU A 188 27.46 10.19 4.88
CA LEU A 188 26.37 11.05 4.40
C LEU A 188 25.53 10.40 3.29
N VAL A 189 25.79 9.12 2.99
CA VAL A 189 25.01 8.32 2.04
C VAL A 189 23.72 7.88 2.72
N ARG A 190 22.60 8.10 2.03
CA ARG A 190 21.29 7.56 2.41
C ARG A 190 20.72 6.78 1.24
N ALA A 191 20.02 5.67 1.53
CA ALA A 191 19.45 4.83 0.50
C ALA A 191 17.92 4.85 0.56
N ILE A 192 17.29 4.87 -0.62
CA ILE A 192 15.86 4.66 -0.79
C ILE A 192 15.70 3.35 -1.55
N TYR A 193 15.19 2.33 -0.87
CA TYR A 193 14.98 1.02 -1.45
C TYR A 193 13.64 0.95 -2.17
N ASP A 194 13.70 0.81 -3.50
CA ASP A 194 12.55 0.58 -4.36
C ASP A 194 12.31 -0.92 -4.49
N HIS A 195 11.43 -1.44 -3.63
CA HIS A 195 11.05 -2.84 -3.51
C HIS A 195 9.74 -3.15 -4.24
N VAL A 196 9.39 -2.39 -5.27
CA VAL A 196 8.15 -2.64 -6.03
C VAL A 196 8.11 -4.05 -6.67
N TYR A 197 9.28 -4.66 -6.91
CA TYR A 197 9.41 -6.04 -7.40
C TYR A 197 9.79 -7.06 -6.31
N TYR A 198 9.91 -6.69 -5.03
CA TYR A 198 10.37 -7.59 -3.96
C TYR A 198 9.25 -8.52 -3.47
N TRP A 199 8.73 -9.31 -4.40
CA TRP A 199 7.63 -10.25 -4.20
C TRP A 199 7.98 -11.60 -4.82
N PRO A 200 7.40 -12.71 -4.33
CA PRO A 200 7.62 -14.05 -4.87
C PRO A 200 7.35 -14.20 -6.38
N HIS A 201 6.59 -13.28 -6.98
CA HIS A 201 6.36 -13.23 -8.43
C HIS A 201 7.62 -12.93 -9.25
N PHE A 202 8.58 -12.20 -8.69
CA PHE A 202 9.75 -11.70 -9.44
C PHE A 202 11.07 -12.25 -8.91
N THR A 203 11.14 -12.63 -7.64
CA THR A 203 12.37 -13.14 -7.02
C THR A 203 12.07 -14.08 -5.85
N ALA A 204 13.02 -14.96 -5.54
CA ALA A 204 13.02 -15.63 -4.24
C ALA A 204 13.23 -14.59 -3.14
N ILE A 205 12.58 -14.78 -1.98
CA ILE A 205 12.72 -13.87 -0.84
C ILE A 205 13.85 -14.41 0.07
N PRO A 206 15.07 -13.87 0.00
CA PRO A 206 16.19 -14.38 0.80
C PRO A 206 16.04 -14.03 2.29
N ALA A 207 15.45 -12.88 2.59
CA ALA A 207 15.22 -12.39 3.94
C ALA A 207 14.09 -11.35 3.94
N PRO A 208 13.48 -11.04 5.09
CA PRO A 208 12.59 -9.88 5.21
C PRO A 208 13.36 -8.57 4.95
N ALA A 209 12.77 -7.65 4.18
CA ALA A 209 13.30 -6.30 3.99
C ALA A 209 13.25 -5.51 5.32
N ASN A 210 14.29 -4.72 5.62
CA ASN A 210 14.42 -4.00 6.89
C ASN A 210 15.17 -2.65 6.78
N GLU A 211 15.22 -2.09 5.58
CA GLU A 211 15.95 -0.87 5.26
C GLU A 211 15.23 0.37 5.82
N ASP A 212 15.94 1.49 5.96
CA ASP A 212 15.41 2.70 6.60
C ASP A 212 14.24 3.31 5.83
N VAL A 213 14.34 3.36 4.50
CA VAL A 213 13.28 3.81 3.61
C VAL A 213 13.06 2.74 2.55
N MET A 214 11.88 2.12 2.60
CA MET A 214 11.45 1.10 1.65
C MET A 214 10.17 1.56 0.96
N ILE A 215 10.08 1.38 -0.35
CA ILE A 215 8.93 1.73 -1.16
C ILE A 215 8.36 0.49 -1.81
N PHE A 216 7.06 0.28 -1.64
CA PHE A 216 6.30 -0.78 -2.28
C PHE A 216 5.19 -0.19 -3.15
N THR A 217 4.53 -1.02 -3.95
CA THR A 217 3.31 -0.61 -4.67
C THR A 217 2.42 -1.79 -4.98
N ILE A 218 1.10 -1.55 -4.88
CA ILE A 218 0.12 -2.55 -5.31
C ILE A 218 0.13 -2.77 -6.82
N SER A 219 0.72 -1.85 -7.60
CA SER A 219 0.80 -1.93 -9.06
C SER A 219 1.54 -3.17 -9.54
N LYS A 220 2.60 -3.56 -8.82
CA LYS A 220 3.45 -4.72 -9.14
C LYS A 220 3.19 -5.91 -8.23
N PHE A 221 2.59 -5.68 -7.06
CA PHE A 221 2.13 -6.76 -6.18
C PHE A 221 0.82 -7.41 -6.68
N THR A 222 -0.23 -6.63 -6.90
CA THR A 222 -1.58 -7.15 -7.26
C THR A 222 -2.02 -6.82 -8.69
N GLY A 223 -1.19 -6.09 -9.45
CA GLY A 223 -1.52 -5.67 -10.82
C GLY A 223 -2.42 -4.43 -10.93
N HIS A 224 -2.86 -3.85 -9.81
CA HIS A 224 -3.76 -2.69 -9.79
C HIS A 224 -3.04 -1.35 -10.02
N ALA A 225 -2.33 -1.23 -11.15
CA ALA A 225 -1.54 -0.04 -11.48
C ALA A 225 -2.39 1.24 -11.65
N GLY A 226 -3.68 1.09 -11.98
CA GLY A 226 -4.63 2.20 -12.14
C GLY A 226 -5.08 2.83 -10.82
N SER A 227 -5.00 2.09 -9.69
CA SER A 227 -5.40 2.58 -8.37
C SER A 227 -4.44 3.63 -7.80
N ARG A 228 -3.22 3.71 -8.37
CA ARG A 228 -2.17 4.66 -7.96
C ARG A 228 -1.91 4.62 -6.45
N LEU A 229 -1.68 3.42 -5.91
CA LEU A 229 -1.36 3.25 -4.49
C LEU A 229 0.05 2.66 -4.31
N GLY A 230 0.83 3.34 -3.48
CA GLY A 230 2.17 2.96 -3.03
C GLY A 230 2.23 3.09 -1.52
#